data_AF-A0A435GKR5-F1
#
_entry.id   AF-A0A435GKR5-F1
#
_cell.length_a   1.000
_cell.length_b   1.000
_cell.length_c   1.000
_cell.angle_alpha   90.00
_cell.angle_beta   90.00
_cell.angle_gamma   90.00
#
_symmetry.space_group_name_H-M   'P 1'
#
loop_
_entity.id
_entity.type
_entity.pdbx_description
1 polymer ?
#
loop_
_entity_poly.entity_id
_entity_poly.type
_entity_poly.pdbx_seq_one_letter_code
_entity_poly.pdbx_strand_id
1 'polypeptide(L)'
;MPLRKALSHWFDAVRRVSISLATSAFMVGPSLSQTIPERIDSVVSDQNEIIRRYSAPRKPGTIDLSVPDARKATSSEQAEKTMFTLRSITVRGAVTVPSATLEQAWAAQRNKKISAADLYAIAERIDEIYQKAGYFSWAVVPEQDFSSGNVVIVLYES
;
A
#
# COMPACT_ATOMS: atom_id res chain seq x y z
N MET A 1 -54.49 10.04 -5.80
CA MET A 1 -55.82 9.57 -6.26
C MET A 1 -56.87 10.38 -5.49
N PRO A 2 -57.83 11.06 -6.15
CA PRO A 2 -58.99 10.44 -6.81
C PRO A 2 -59.10 10.82 -8.31
N LEU A 3 -59.37 9.89 -9.23
CA LEU A 3 -60.68 9.36 -9.70
C LEU A 3 -61.57 10.42 -10.39
N ARG A 4 -61.44 10.59 -11.71
CA ARG A 4 -62.26 10.01 -12.82
C ARG A 4 -63.70 10.56 -12.97
N LYS A 5 -63.94 11.21 -14.13
CA LYS A 5 -65.16 11.18 -14.97
C LYS A 5 -64.65 11.30 -16.43
N ALA A 6 -64.76 10.35 -17.37
CA ALA A 6 -65.86 9.53 -17.90
C ALA A 6 -66.66 10.20 -19.04
N LEU A 7 -66.49 9.64 -20.26
CA LEU A 7 -67.36 9.61 -21.47
C LEU A 7 -67.66 10.97 -22.15
N SER A 8 -67.78 11.13 -23.47
CA SER A 8 -68.23 10.33 -24.63
C SER A 8 -67.82 11.13 -25.92
N HIS A 9 -67.74 10.67 -27.17
CA HIS A 9 -68.60 9.81 -27.98
C HIS A 9 -67.80 9.18 -29.13
N TRP A 10 -68.09 7.90 -29.36
CA TRP A 10 -67.79 7.11 -30.54
C TRP A 10 -69.02 7.13 -31.47
N PHE A 11 -68.87 6.64 -32.71
CA PHE A 11 -69.84 6.51 -33.82
C PHE A 11 -69.93 7.73 -34.76
N ASP A 12 -69.88 7.62 -36.08
CA ASP A 12 -69.45 6.56 -37.00
C ASP A 12 -69.50 7.17 -38.43
N ALA A 13 -68.98 6.39 -39.38
CA ALA A 13 -69.54 6.23 -40.73
C ALA A 13 -68.87 6.90 -41.96
N VAL A 14 -68.18 6.01 -42.69
CA VAL A 14 -68.40 5.68 -44.12
C VAL A 14 -68.14 6.80 -45.15
N ARG A 15 -67.18 6.55 -46.06
CA ARG A 15 -67.50 6.12 -47.45
C ARG A 15 -66.25 5.78 -48.28
N ARG A 16 -66.30 4.57 -48.82
CA ARG A 16 -65.39 3.94 -49.79
C ARG A 16 -65.31 4.73 -51.09
N VAL A 17 -64.12 4.80 -51.71
CA VAL A 17 -63.93 4.59 -53.15
C VAL A 17 -62.55 3.97 -53.37
N SER A 18 -62.53 2.74 -53.89
CA SER A 18 -61.34 2.05 -54.38
C SER A 18 -61.14 2.39 -55.86
N ILE A 19 -59.93 2.76 -56.27
CA ILE A 19 -59.49 2.63 -57.66
C ILE A 19 -58.05 2.11 -57.64
N SER A 20 -57.91 0.84 -58.01
CA SER A 20 -56.63 0.23 -58.36
C SER A 20 -56.13 0.81 -59.68
N LEU A 21 -54.87 1.23 -59.75
CA LEU A 21 -54.17 1.36 -61.02
C LEU A 21 -52.73 0.86 -60.87
N ALA A 22 -52.46 -0.24 -61.57
CA ALA A 22 -51.15 -0.83 -61.75
C ALA A 22 -50.34 0.00 -62.75
N THR A 23 -49.08 0.32 -62.41
CA THR A 23 -47.93 0.45 -63.33
C THR A 23 -46.69 0.83 -62.51
N SER A 24 -45.86 -0.14 -62.13
CA SER A 24 -44.52 0.12 -61.60
C SER A 24 -43.51 0.04 -62.73
N ALA A 25 -43.09 1.20 -63.26
CA ALA A 25 -41.88 1.33 -64.05
C ALA A 25 -40.71 1.53 -63.08
N PHE A 26 -39.85 0.52 -62.93
CA PHE A 26 -38.58 0.66 -62.23
C PHE A 26 -37.62 1.52 -63.07
N MET A 27 -37.43 2.79 -62.69
CA MET A 27 -36.22 3.53 -63.09
C MET A 27 -35.15 3.32 -62.03
N VAL A 28 -34.07 2.64 -62.41
CA VAL A 28 -32.85 2.50 -61.62
C VAL A 28 -32.06 3.80 -61.75
N GLY A 29 -32.04 4.61 -60.70
CA GLY A 29 -31.09 5.72 -60.58
C GLY A 29 -29.75 5.23 -60.02
N PRO A 30 -28.60 5.78 -60.46
CA PRO A 30 -27.31 5.43 -59.87
C PRO A 30 -27.23 5.97 -58.44
N SER A 31 -26.94 5.07 -57.50
CA SER A 31 -26.58 5.42 -56.13
C SER A 31 -25.17 6.01 -56.11
N LEU A 32 -25.04 7.31 -55.84
CA LEU A 32 -23.77 7.87 -55.39
C LEU A 32 -23.62 7.55 -53.91
N SER A 33 -23.00 6.41 -53.62
CA SER A 33 -22.53 6.10 -52.26
C SER A 33 -21.44 7.11 -51.91
N GLN A 34 -21.75 8.01 -50.98
CA GLN A 34 -20.74 8.94 -50.45
C GLN A 34 -19.76 8.12 -49.60
N THR A 35 -18.56 7.91 -50.13
CA THR A 35 -17.44 7.36 -49.37
C THR A 35 -17.08 8.37 -48.30
N ILE A 36 -17.39 8.04 -47.03
CA ILE A 36 -16.85 8.75 -45.88
C ILE A 36 -15.34 8.45 -45.87
N PRO A 37 -14.45 9.46 -45.92
CA PRO A 37 -13.03 9.19 -45.75
C PRO A 37 -12.84 8.72 -44.31
N GLU A 38 -12.48 7.44 -44.18
CA GLU A 38 -12.02 6.85 -42.95
C GLU A 38 -10.73 7.57 -42.55
N ARG A 39 -10.87 8.64 -41.76
CA ARG A 39 -9.75 9.19 -41.01
C ARG A 39 -9.50 8.18 -39.89
N ILE A 40 -8.80 7.10 -40.23
CA ILE A 40 -8.07 6.29 -39.26
C ILE A 40 -6.97 7.22 -38.76
N ASP A 41 -7.31 8.09 -37.80
CA ASP A 41 -6.32 8.55 -36.86
C ASP A 41 -5.79 7.26 -36.23
N SER A 42 -4.60 6.88 -36.68
CA SER A 42 -3.82 5.84 -36.06
C SER A 42 -3.61 6.28 -34.61
N VAL A 43 -4.53 5.89 -33.74
CA VAL A 43 -4.23 5.66 -32.34
C VAL A 43 -3.27 4.48 -32.39
N VAL A 44 -2.00 4.79 -32.62
CA VAL A 44 -0.89 3.95 -32.19
C VAL A 44 -1.10 3.88 -30.69
N SER A 45 -1.85 2.86 -30.30
CA SER A 45 -1.93 2.41 -28.95
C SER A 45 -0.49 2.07 -28.61
N ASP A 46 0.17 2.94 -27.84
CA ASP A 46 1.38 2.60 -27.09
C ASP A 46 0.97 1.50 -26.10
N GLN A 47 0.77 0.30 -26.63
CA GLN A 47 0.32 -0.90 -25.94
C GLN A 47 1.46 -1.56 -25.16
N ASN A 48 2.54 -0.83 -24.89
CA ASN A 48 3.76 -1.35 -24.27
C ASN A 48 4.32 -0.50 -23.12
N GLU A 49 3.62 0.53 -22.64
CA GLU A 49 4.10 1.36 -21.52
C GLU A 49 3.70 0.85 -20.11
N ILE A 50 3.25 -0.41 -19.96
CA ILE A 50 2.97 -0.99 -18.62
C ILE A 50 4.10 -1.94 -18.19
N ILE A 51 5.36 -1.55 -18.34
CA ILE A 51 6.43 -2.16 -17.55
C ILE A 51 7.35 -1.05 -17.10
N ARG A 52 7.30 -0.71 -15.79
CA ARG A 52 8.45 -0.28 -14.95
C ARG A 52 7.99 0.47 -13.69
N ARG A 53 7.23 -0.20 -12.81
CA ARG A 53 7.29 0.11 -11.35
C ARG A 53 7.22 -1.14 -10.47
N TYR A 54 7.58 -2.31 -11.00
CA TYR A 54 7.91 -3.43 -10.13
C TYR A 54 9.34 -3.23 -9.65
N SER A 55 9.51 -2.55 -8.50
CA SER A 55 10.67 -2.82 -7.65
C SER A 55 10.69 -4.33 -7.42
N ALA A 56 11.84 -4.96 -7.61
CA ALA A 56 11.99 -6.35 -7.21
C ALA A 56 11.46 -6.51 -5.78
N PRO A 57 10.63 -7.52 -5.47
CA PRO A 57 10.30 -7.85 -4.10
C PRO A 57 11.62 -7.93 -3.34
N ARG A 58 11.75 -7.18 -2.24
CA ARG A 58 12.90 -7.35 -1.34
C ARG A 58 12.92 -8.83 -0.98
N LYS A 59 14.00 -9.53 -1.34
CA LYS A 59 14.16 -10.93 -0.95
C LYS A 59 13.99 -10.96 0.57
N PRO A 60 13.07 -11.77 1.13
CA PRO A 60 13.00 -11.96 2.57
C PRO A 60 14.43 -12.26 3.05
N GLY A 61 14.94 -11.42 3.95
CA GLY A 61 16.28 -11.61 4.48
C GLY A 61 16.33 -13.00 5.12
N THR A 62 17.30 -13.82 4.74
CA THR A 62 17.63 -15.00 5.54
C THR A 62 18.22 -14.46 6.83
N ILE A 63 17.48 -14.55 7.92
CA ILE A 63 17.95 -14.09 9.22
C ILE A 63 19.02 -15.09 9.68
N ASP A 64 20.29 -14.75 9.50
CA ASP A 64 21.39 -15.47 10.15
C ASP A 64 21.41 -15.07 11.63
N LEU A 65 20.71 -15.84 12.45
CA LEU A 65 20.55 -15.64 13.89
C LEU A 65 21.77 -16.06 14.69
N SER A 66 22.97 -15.69 14.22
CA SER A 66 24.22 -16.04 14.88
C SER A 66 24.47 -15.22 16.14
N VAL A 67 23.85 -14.03 16.26
CA VAL A 67 24.08 -13.11 17.39
C VAL A 67 23.20 -13.47 18.60
N PRO A 68 23.78 -13.88 19.73
CA PRO A 68 23.01 -14.16 20.95
C PRO A 68 22.39 -12.89 21.53
N ASP A 69 21.20 -13.04 22.09
CA ASP A 69 20.47 -11.95 22.74
C ASP A 69 20.74 -11.97 24.25
N ALA A 70 21.43 -10.95 24.75
CA ALA A 70 21.80 -10.80 26.16
C ALA A 70 20.58 -10.81 27.09
N ARG A 71 19.41 -10.39 26.59
CA ARG A 71 18.13 -10.43 27.31
C ARG A 71 17.73 -11.83 27.75
N LYS A 72 18.14 -12.86 26.99
CA LYS A 72 17.80 -14.26 27.30
C LYS A 72 18.73 -14.86 28.35
N ALA A 73 19.95 -14.35 28.47
CA ALA A 73 20.96 -14.84 29.40
C ALA A 73 20.98 -14.07 30.73
N THR A 74 20.47 -12.83 30.75
CA THR A 74 20.50 -11.95 31.92
C THR A 74 19.19 -12.06 32.71
N SER A 75 19.27 -12.32 34.02
CA SER A 75 18.09 -12.24 34.89
C SER A 75 17.59 -10.79 35.04
N SER A 76 16.30 -10.60 35.35
CA SER A 76 15.73 -9.26 35.56
C SER A 76 16.50 -8.47 36.61
N GLU A 77 16.79 -9.10 37.76
CA GLU A 77 17.51 -8.45 38.87
C GLU A 77 18.93 -8.03 38.46
N GLN A 78 19.63 -8.83 37.66
CA GLN A 78 20.96 -8.47 37.18
C GLN A 78 20.92 -7.36 36.12
N ALA A 79 19.91 -7.37 35.25
CA ALA A 79 19.71 -6.33 34.25
C ALA A 79 19.41 -4.97 34.91
N GLU A 80 18.62 -4.94 35.98
CA GLU A 80 18.31 -3.73 36.75
C GLU A 80 19.52 -3.17 37.51
N LYS A 81 20.38 -4.05 38.04
CA LYS A 81 21.61 -3.63 38.75
C LYS A 81 22.72 -3.12 37.83
N THR A 82 22.71 -3.53 36.57
CA THR A 82 23.74 -3.15 35.60
C THR A 82 23.44 -1.75 35.08
N MET A 83 24.13 -0.74 35.62
CA MET A 83 23.86 0.67 35.34
C MET A 83 24.97 1.34 34.52
N PHE A 84 24.60 2.17 33.54
CA PHE A 84 25.55 2.95 32.72
C PHE A 84 24.91 4.25 32.22
N THR A 85 25.73 5.20 31.75
CA THR A 85 25.22 6.42 31.10
C THR A 85 25.03 6.18 29.61
N LEU A 86 23.79 6.30 29.12
CA LEU A 86 23.50 6.14 27.70
C LEU A 86 23.96 7.37 26.90
N ARG A 87 24.93 7.21 26.01
CA ARG A 87 25.42 8.27 25.12
C ARG A 87 24.80 8.17 23.73
N SER A 88 24.84 6.99 23.14
CA SER A 88 24.32 6.75 21.80
C SER A 88 23.84 5.31 21.62
N ILE A 89 22.92 5.11 20.69
CA ILE A 89 22.48 3.79 20.24
C ILE A 89 22.74 3.70 18.74
N THR A 90 23.45 2.65 18.32
CA THR A 90 23.59 2.28 16.91
C THR A 90 22.68 1.08 16.63
N VAL A 91 21.69 1.27 15.77
CA VAL A 91 20.83 0.18 15.30
C VAL A 91 21.38 -0.35 13.98
N ARG A 92 21.94 -1.57 13.99
CA ARG A 92 22.47 -2.25 12.80
C ARG A 92 21.38 -3.08 12.14
N GLY A 93 21.27 -3.05 10.81
CA GLY A 93 20.30 -3.86 10.07
C GLY A 93 18.93 -3.19 9.84
N ALA A 94 18.68 -2.02 10.47
CA ALA A 94 17.52 -1.20 10.15
C ALA A 94 17.68 -0.54 8.78
N VAL A 95 16.76 -0.82 7.86
CA VAL A 95 16.75 -0.24 6.50
C VAL A 95 15.38 0.35 6.16
N THR A 96 14.30 -0.22 6.71
CA THR A 96 12.94 0.14 6.31
C THR A 96 12.37 1.34 7.06
N VAL A 97 12.62 1.44 8.36
CA VAL A 97 12.18 2.59 9.18
C VAL A 97 13.32 3.61 9.31
N PRO A 98 13.08 4.92 9.08
CA PRO A 98 14.11 5.94 9.20
C PRO A 98 14.72 6.02 10.61
N SER A 99 16.03 6.26 10.69
CA SER A 99 16.76 6.37 11.97
C SER A 99 16.17 7.42 12.92
N ALA A 100 15.77 8.58 12.39
CA ALA A 100 15.14 9.64 13.18
C ALA A 100 13.82 9.22 13.85
N THR A 101 13.08 8.28 13.23
CA THR A 101 11.89 7.69 13.83
C THR A 101 12.27 6.72 14.95
N LEU A 102 13.31 5.91 14.75
CA LEU A 102 13.81 4.99 15.77
C LEU A 102 14.34 5.71 16.99
N GLU A 103 15.02 6.85 16.82
CA GLU A 103 15.55 7.67 17.91
C GLU A 103 14.49 8.04 18.96
N GLN A 104 13.22 8.10 18.58
CA GLN A 104 12.12 8.37 19.51
C GLN A 104 12.01 7.33 20.63
N ALA A 105 12.47 6.09 20.40
CA ALA A 105 12.43 5.01 21.40
C ALA A 105 13.37 5.26 22.61
N TRP A 106 14.41 6.08 22.45
CA TRP A 106 15.41 6.34 23.50
C TRP A 106 15.82 7.81 23.68
N ALA A 107 15.23 8.75 22.92
CA ALA A 107 15.60 10.16 22.98
C ALA A 107 15.54 10.72 24.40
N ALA A 108 14.54 10.32 25.19
CA ALA A 108 14.36 10.76 26.56
C ALA A 108 15.43 10.22 27.54
N GLN A 109 16.17 9.17 27.16
CA GLN A 109 17.20 8.50 27.96
C GLN A 109 18.62 8.96 27.60
N ARG A 110 18.78 9.76 26.54
CA ARG A 110 20.08 10.26 26.11
C ARG A 110 20.76 11.07 27.23
N ASN A 111 22.04 10.78 27.46
CA ASN A 111 22.88 11.32 28.52
C ASN A 111 22.38 11.06 29.95
N LYS A 112 21.46 10.11 30.15
CA LYS A 112 20.98 9.70 31.47
C LYS A 112 21.63 8.39 31.90
N LYS A 113 21.69 8.19 33.22
CA LYS A 113 22.05 6.89 33.80
C LYS A 113 20.83 5.97 33.70
N ILE A 114 21.00 4.83 33.04
CA ILE A 114 19.97 3.82 32.81
C ILE A 114 20.50 2.43 33.20
N SER A 115 19.59 1.49 33.38
CA SER A 115 19.91 0.08 33.57
C SER A 115 20.01 -0.68 32.24
N ALA A 116 20.56 -1.89 32.25
CA ALA A 116 20.46 -2.80 31.11
C ALA A 116 19.00 -3.21 30.85
N ALA A 117 18.16 -3.29 31.89
CA ALA A 117 16.72 -3.52 31.74
C ALA A 117 16.04 -2.39 30.93
N ASP A 118 16.44 -1.13 31.15
CA ASP A 118 15.94 0.00 30.36
C ASP A 118 16.36 -0.11 28.89
N LEU A 119 17.58 -0.58 28.61
CA LEU A 119 18.05 -0.84 27.25
C LEU A 119 17.22 -1.95 26.58
N TYR A 120 16.84 -2.98 27.34
CA TYR A 120 16.01 -4.07 26.84
C TYR A 120 14.60 -3.58 26.48
N ALA A 121 14.01 -2.71 27.32
CA ALA A 121 12.75 -2.04 27.01
C ALA A 121 12.86 -1.08 25.81
N ILE A 122 14.03 -0.46 25.57
CA ILE A 122 14.27 0.32 24.35
C ILE A 122 14.22 -0.59 23.11
N ALA A 123 14.82 -1.78 23.17
CA ALA A 123 14.74 -2.74 22.06
C ALA A 123 13.29 -3.17 21.75
N GLU A 124 12.47 -3.39 22.78
CA GLU A 124 11.04 -3.67 22.63
C GLU A 124 10.28 -2.51 21.97
N ARG A 125 10.56 -1.26 22.37
CA ARG A 125 9.96 -0.08 21.72
C ARG A 125 10.36 0.06 20.26
N ILE A 126 11.57 -0.34 19.89
CA ILE A 126 11.99 -0.40 18.48
C ILE A 126 11.12 -1.41 17.72
N ASP A 127 10.90 -2.60 18.28
CA ASP A 127 10.01 -3.59 17.68
C ASP A 127 8.57 -3.07 17.56
N GLU A 128 8.06 -2.33 18.55
CA GLU A 128 6.75 -1.69 18.46
C GLU A 128 6.65 -0.64 17.34
N ILE A 129 7.72 0.13 17.09
CA ILE A 129 7.76 1.10 15.99
C ILE A 129 7.63 0.39 14.64
N TYR A 130 8.35 -0.72 14.44
CA TYR A 130 8.24 -1.54 13.24
C TYR A 130 6.86 -2.17 13.08
N GLN A 131 6.31 -2.72 14.16
CA GLN A 131 4.96 -3.29 14.16
C GLN A 131 3.91 -2.24 13.78
N LYS A 132 3.99 -1.02 14.33
CA LYS A 132 3.08 0.09 13.99
C LYS A 132 3.22 0.54 12.53
N ALA A 133 4.42 0.39 11.96
CA ALA A 133 4.68 0.66 10.55
C ALA A 133 4.26 -0.48 9.60
N GLY A 134 3.78 -1.61 10.15
CA GLY A 134 3.30 -2.76 9.37
C GLY A 134 4.40 -3.73 8.94
N TYR A 135 5.56 -3.70 9.60
CA TYR A 135 6.69 -4.59 9.32
C TYR A 135 6.93 -5.56 10.48
N PHE A 136 7.41 -6.76 10.16
CA PHE A 136 7.98 -7.65 11.17
C PHE A 136 9.41 -7.21 11.49
N SER A 137 9.76 -7.22 12.76
CA SER A 137 11.12 -7.00 13.21
C SER A 137 11.46 -7.88 14.40
N TRP A 138 12.76 -8.04 14.61
CA TRP A 138 13.31 -8.56 15.85
C TRP A 138 14.57 -7.78 16.23
N ALA A 139 14.45 -6.92 17.23
CA ALA A 139 15.57 -6.23 17.84
C ALA A 139 16.28 -7.17 18.82
N VAL A 140 17.60 -7.31 18.69
CA VAL A 140 18.48 -8.13 19.52
C VAL A 140 19.49 -7.23 20.20
N VAL A 141 19.70 -7.42 21.50
CA VAL A 141 20.76 -6.73 22.25
C VAL A 141 21.92 -7.70 22.41
N PRO A 142 23.04 -7.55 21.68
CA PRO A 142 24.18 -8.43 21.82
C PRO A 142 24.83 -8.26 23.20
N GLU A 143 25.53 -9.31 23.66
CA GLU A 143 26.47 -9.18 24.77
C GLU A 143 27.57 -8.18 24.39
N GLN A 144 27.74 -7.15 25.21
CA GLN A 144 28.65 -6.04 24.95
C GLN A 144 29.03 -5.33 26.23
N ASP A 145 30.13 -4.59 26.19
CA ASP A 145 30.52 -3.69 27.29
C ASP A 145 29.75 -2.37 27.21
N PHE A 146 29.16 -1.96 28.33
CA PHE A 146 28.41 -0.72 28.46
C PHE A 146 29.24 0.47 28.96
N SER A 147 30.52 0.28 29.29
CA SER A 147 31.40 1.30 29.89
C SER A 147 31.48 2.59 29.07
N SER A 148 31.49 2.48 27.73
CA SER A 148 31.56 3.64 26.83
C SER A 148 30.27 4.45 26.79
N GLY A 149 29.14 3.83 27.12
CA GLY A 149 27.80 4.39 26.93
C GLY A 149 27.31 4.40 25.47
N ASN A 150 28.11 3.95 24.51
CA ASN A 150 27.68 3.73 23.13
C ASN A 150 27.26 2.26 22.99
N VAL A 151 25.99 2.02 22.69
CA VAL A 151 25.43 0.67 22.63
C VAL A 151 25.00 0.31 21.22
N VAL A 152 25.06 -0.98 20.92
CA VAL A 152 24.64 -1.56 19.64
C VAL A 152 23.39 -2.39 19.86
N ILE A 153 22.41 -2.21 18.98
CA ILE A 153 21.25 -3.10 18.81
C ILE A 153 21.33 -3.67 17.40
N VAL A 154 21.18 -4.98 17.26
CA VAL A 154 21.07 -5.63 15.95
C VAL A 154 19.60 -5.83 15.65
N LEU A 155 19.13 -5.34 14.52
CA LEU A 155 17.75 -5.44 14.09
C LEU A 155 17.66 -6.34 12.86
N TYR A 156 16.78 -7.32 12.92
CA TYR A 156 16.36 -8.10 11.77
C TYR A 156 14.97 -7.64 11.33
N GLU A 157 14.79 -7.39 10.03
CA GLU A 157 13.52 -6.93 9.43
C GLU A 157 13.19 -7.75 8.18
N SER A 158 11.91 -7.85 7.82
CA SER A 158 11.42 -8.54 6.61
C SER A 158 10.45 -7.69 5.79
#